data_AF-A0A7J9LW04-F1
#
_entry.id   AF-A0A7J9LW04-F1
#
_cell.length_a   1.000
_cell.length_b   1.000
_cell.length_c   1.000
_cell.angle_alpha   90.00
_cell.angle_beta   90.00
_cell.angle_gamma   90.00
#
_symmetry.space_group_name_H-M   'P 1'
#
loop_
_entity.id
_entity.type
_entity.pdbx_description
1 polymer ?
#
loop_
_entity_poly.entity_id
_entity_poly.type
_entity_poly.pdbx_seq_one_letter_code
_entity_poly.pdbx_strand_id
1 'polypeptide(L)'
;KEIDGLPATALGLAAQTAVSKGHENATAENGPWMITLDAPIFISVMQHARNRALREEVYRAYITRASSGDLDNTPIINQILKLRLEKAKLLNYNNYAEV
;
A
#
# COMPACT_ATOMS: atom_id res chain seq x y z
N LYS A 1 2.90 18.50 -14.81
CA LYS A 1 2.87 18.45 -13.32
C LYS A 1 2.91 16.99 -12.91
N GLU A 2 3.51 16.63 -11.77
CA GLU A 2 3.64 15.21 -11.38
C GLU A 2 2.29 14.50 -11.22
N ILE A 3 1.27 15.23 -10.77
CA ILE A 3 -0.11 14.79 -10.57
C ILE A 3 -1.02 14.86 -11.82
N ASP A 4 -0.46 15.11 -13.01
CA ASP A 4 -1.27 15.23 -14.23
C ASP A 4 -2.06 13.95 -14.51
N GLY A 5 -3.33 14.12 -14.87
CA GLY A 5 -4.29 13.04 -15.13
C GLY A 5 -5.08 12.56 -13.91
N LEU A 6 -4.68 12.87 -12.67
CA LEU A 6 -5.45 12.48 -11.50
C LEU A 6 -6.84 13.14 -11.47
N PRO A 7 -7.91 12.40 -11.16
CA PRO A 7 -9.25 12.97 -11.07
C PRO A 7 -9.36 13.92 -9.86
N ALA A 8 -10.24 14.91 -9.97
CA ALA A 8 -10.47 15.90 -8.90
C ALA A 8 -10.82 15.27 -7.55
N THR A 9 -11.52 14.13 -7.56
CA THR A 9 -11.81 13.35 -6.35
C THR A 9 -10.53 12.87 -5.66
N ALA A 10 -9.61 12.25 -6.40
CA ALA A 10 -8.33 11.78 -5.84
C ALA A 10 -7.46 12.95 -5.33
N LEU A 11 -7.44 14.06 -6.07
CA LEU A 11 -6.75 15.28 -5.62
C LEU A 11 -7.38 15.87 -4.35
N GLY A 12 -8.70 15.85 -4.25
CA GLY A 12 -9.42 16.28 -3.04
C GLY A 12 -9.08 15.43 -1.83
N LEU A 13 -9.10 14.10 -1.95
CA LEU A 13 -8.69 13.21 -0.87
C LEU A 13 -7.22 13.44 -0.47
N ALA A 14 -6.31 13.49 -1.44
CA ALA A 14 -4.88 13.68 -1.17
C ALA A 14 -4.59 15.05 -0.52
N ALA A 15 -5.33 16.10 -0.90
CA ALA A 15 -5.24 17.41 -0.24
C ALA A 15 -5.79 17.35 1.20
N GLN A 16 -6.93 16.69 1.43
CA GLN A 16 -7.48 16.49 2.77
C GLN A 16 -6.51 15.74 3.69
N THR A 17 -5.85 14.70 3.17
CA THR A 17 -4.79 14.00 3.89
C THR A 17 -3.63 14.93 4.21
N ALA A 18 -3.21 15.79 3.27
CA ALA A 18 -2.17 16.78 3.52
C ALA A 18 -2.56 17.78 4.63
N VAL A 19 -3.80 18.28 4.63
CA VAL A 19 -4.34 19.14 5.71
C VAL A 19 -4.22 18.44 7.07
N SER A 20 -4.65 17.17 7.16
CA SER A 20 -4.57 16.39 8.41
C SER A 20 -3.14 16.17 8.93
N LYS A 21 -2.14 16.41 8.07
CA LYS A 21 -0.71 16.26 8.37
C LYS A 21 0.01 17.61 8.50
N GLY A 22 -0.73 18.71 8.60
CA GLY A 22 -0.20 20.05 8.91
C GLY A 22 -0.12 21.00 7.73
N HIS A 23 -0.57 20.60 6.53
CA HIS A 23 -0.61 21.48 5.36
C HIS A 23 -1.97 22.18 5.25
N GLU A 24 -2.27 23.13 6.14
CA GLU A 24 -3.60 23.74 6.29
C GLU A 24 -4.17 24.40 5.02
N ASN A 25 -3.29 24.92 4.15
CA ASN A 25 -3.69 25.58 2.89
C ASN A 25 -3.84 24.61 1.71
N ALA A 26 -3.74 23.30 1.94
CA ALA A 26 -3.84 22.32 0.87
C ALA A 26 -5.26 22.25 0.29
N THR A 27 -5.39 22.47 -1.02
CA THR A 27 -6.66 22.30 -1.76
C THR A 27 -6.52 21.31 -2.90
N ALA A 28 -7.64 20.83 -3.44
CA ALA A 28 -7.64 19.92 -4.58
C ALA A 28 -6.95 20.55 -5.81
N GLU A 29 -7.11 21.84 -6.02
CA GLU A 29 -6.65 22.59 -7.19
C GLU A 29 -5.17 22.98 -7.11
N ASN A 30 -4.71 23.37 -5.91
CA ASN A 30 -3.40 23.99 -5.72
C ASN A 30 -2.41 23.15 -4.90
N GLY A 31 -2.88 22.12 -4.21
CA GLY A 31 -2.05 21.29 -3.35
C GLY A 31 -1.52 22.04 -2.12
N PRO A 32 -0.54 21.48 -1.38
CA PRO A 32 0.13 20.20 -1.65
C PRO A 32 -0.80 18.99 -1.51
N TRP A 33 -0.46 17.89 -2.19
CA TRP A 33 -1.20 16.63 -2.15
C TRP A 33 -0.36 15.56 -1.46
N MET A 34 -0.95 14.82 -0.53
CA MET A 34 -0.30 13.67 0.11
C MET A 34 -0.78 12.38 -0.54
N ILE A 35 0.11 11.70 -1.26
CA ILE A 35 -0.18 10.40 -1.88
C ILE A 35 0.08 9.29 -0.87
N THR A 36 -0.95 8.54 -0.53
CA THR A 36 -0.93 7.41 0.42
C THR A 36 -1.09 6.07 -0.31
N LEU A 37 -0.85 4.97 0.42
CA LEU A 37 -0.88 3.60 -0.13
C LEU A 37 -2.20 2.86 0.17
N ASP A 38 -3.21 3.53 0.72
CA ASP A 38 -4.56 2.97 0.81
C ASP A 38 -5.23 2.92 -0.58
N ALA A 39 -6.19 2.00 -0.72
CA ALA A 39 -6.71 1.62 -2.03
C ALA A 39 -7.29 2.78 -2.86
N PRO A 40 -8.11 3.71 -2.32
CA PRO A 40 -8.64 4.83 -3.09
C PRO A 40 -7.58 5.67 -3.80
N ILE A 41 -6.51 6.05 -3.09
CA ILE A 41 -5.42 6.87 -3.66
C ILE A 41 -4.54 6.02 -4.57
N PHE A 42 -4.10 4.85 -4.12
CA PHE A 42 -3.23 3.96 -4.90
C PHE A 42 -3.85 3.60 -6.26
N ILE A 43 -5.11 3.17 -6.27
CA ILE A 43 -5.83 2.79 -7.49
C ILE A 43 -5.94 3.99 -8.44
N SER A 44 -6.27 5.18 -7.92
CA SER A 44 -6.38 6.39 -8.73
C SER A 44 -5.06 6.77 -9.39
N VAL A 45 -3.93 6.65 -8.68
CA VAL A 45 -2.60 6.87 -9.25
C VAL A 45 -2.32 5.87 -10.37
N MET A 46 -2.57 4.58 -10.13
CA MET A 46 -2.29 3.54 -11.12
C MET A 46 -3.15 3.66 -12.39
N GLN A 47 -4.41 4.09 -12.24
CA GLN A 47 -5.36 4.19 -13.35
C GLN A 47 -5.24 5.49 -14.14
N HIS A 48 -4.92 6.61 -13.48
CA HIS A 48 -5.12 7.94 -14.08
C HIS A 48 -3.87 8.80 -14.16
N ALA A 49 -2.86 8.59 -13.30
CA ALA A 49 -1.66 9.41 -13.36
C ALA A 49 -0.94 9.22 -14.69
N ARG A 50 -0.73 10.31 -15.44
CA ARG A 50 -0.01 10.29 -16.72
C ARG A 50 1.50 10.14 -16.53
N ASN A 51 2.02 10.63 -15.41
CA ASN A 51 3.43 10.52 -15.05
C ASN A 51 3.81 9.06 -14.75
N ARG A 52 4.61 8.44 -15.63
CA ARG A 52 5.09 7.06 -15.49
C ARG A 52 6.00 6.87 -14.28
N ALA A 53 6.83 7.86 -13.96
CA ALA A 53 7.74 7.77 -12.81
C ALA A 53 6.95 7.74 -11.50
N LEU A 54 5.91 8.58 -11.38
CA LEU A 54 5.00 8.54 -10.22
C LEU A 54 4.30 7.18 -10.08
N ARG A 55 3.79 6.62 -11.20
CA ARG A 55 3.18 5.27 -11.16
C ARG A 55 4.19 4.21 -10.72
N GLU A 56 5.43 4.28 -11.20
CA GLU A 56 6.48 3.34 -10.83
C GLU A 56 6.84 3.44 -9.33
N GLU A 57 7.04 4.64 -8.82
CA GLU A 57 7.37 4.88 -7.42
C GLU A 57 6.27 4.37 -6.48
N VAL A 58 5.02 4.75 -6.75
CA VAL A 58 3.86 4.35 -5.95
C VAL A 58 3.61 2.84 -6.06
N TYR A 59 3.78 2.25 -7.25
CA TYR A 59 3.69 0.80 -7.43
C TYR A 59 4.73 0.06 -6.58
N ARG A 60 6.01 0.45 -6.68
CA ARG A 60 7.10 -0.18 -5.93
C ARG A 60 6.85 -0.06 -4.43
N ALA A 61 6.52 1.13 -3.94
CA ALA A 61 6.19 1.35 -2.54
C ALA A 61 5.04 0.46 -2.07
N TYR A 62 4.00 0.26 -2.90
CA TYR A 62 2.86 -0.58 -2.56
C TYR A 62 3.20 -2.08 -2.51
N ILE A 63 3.97 -2.61 -3.46
CA ILE A 63 4.28 -4.04 -3.53
C ILE A 63 5.34 -4.49 -2.53
N THR A 64 6.16 -3.57 -2.00
CA THR A 64 7.18 -3.86 -0.98
C THR A 64 6.74 -3.45 0.43
N ARG A 65 5.43 -3.28 0.67
CA ARG A 65 4.94 -3.00 2.03
C ARG A 65 5.23 -4.18 2.94
N ALA A 66 5.71 -3.87 4.14
CA ALA A 66 5.97 -4.85 5.19
C ALA A 66 6.90 -6.00 4.75
N SER A 67 7.91 -5.68 3.93
CA SER A 67 8.86 -6.67 3.38
C SER A 67 10.33 -6.37 3.73
N SER A 68 10.59 -5.46 4.67
CA SER A 68 11.95 -5.10 5.11
C SER A 68 11.92 -4.31 6.43
N GLY A 69 13.04 -4.33 7.16
CA GLY A 69 13.21 -3.59 8.42
C GLY A 69 12.29 -4.10 9.53
N ASP A 70 11.90 -3.21 10.45
CA ASP A 70 11.08 -3.55 11.63
C ASP A 70 9.66 -4.05 11.28
N LEU A 71 9.21 -3.81 10.05
CA LEU A 71 7.89 -4.21 9.56
C LEU A 71 7.95 -5.43 8.63
N ASP A 72 9.09 -6.14 8.52
CA ASP A 72 9.21 -7.29 7.64
C ASP A 72 8.35 -8.49 8.09
N ASN A 73 7.38 -8.87 7.27
CA ASN A 73 6.52 -10.03 7.48
C ASN A 73 7.14 -11.34 6.98
N THR A 74 8.24 -11.32 6.23
CA THR A 74 8.91 -12.53 5.72
C THR A 74 9.23 -13.55 6.82
N PRO A 75 9.91 -13.20 7.93
CA PRO A 75 10.19 -14.14 9.01
C PRO A 75 8.91 -14.63 9.72
N ILE A 76 7.90 -13.78 9.82
CA ILE A 76 6.61 -14.12 10.43
C ILE A 76 5.89 -15.19 9.60
N ILE A 77 5.83 -15.02 8.28
CA ILE A 77 5.24 -16.00 7.36
C ILE A 77 5.97 -17.33 7.47
N ASN A 78 7.30 -17.33 7.49
CA ASN A 78 8.11 -18.55 7.65
C ASN A 78 7.78 -19.29 8.96
N GLN A 79 7.66 -18.56 10.06
CA GLN A 79 7.30 -19.14 11.35
C GLN A 79 5.86 -19.68 11.35
N ILE A 80 4.92 -18.98 10.74
CA ILE A 80 3.53 -19.45 10.59
C ILE A 80 3.48 -20.76 9.81
N LEU A 81 4.18 -20.86 8.67
CA LEU A 81 4.20 -22.08 7.86
C LEU A 81 4.80 -23.26 8.62
N LYS A 82 5.90 -23.03 9.35
CA LYS A 82 6.52 -24.04 10.22
C LYS A 82 5.54 -24.56 11.27
N LEU A 83 4.91 -23.66 12.04
CA LEU A 83 3.95 -24.03 13.08
C LEU A 83 2.70 -24.71 12.52
N ARG A 84 2.21 -24.28 11.36
CA ARG A 84 1.09 -24.92 10.66
C ARG A 84 1.41 -26.36 10.25
N LEU A 85 2.62 -26.61 9.75
CA LEU A 85 3.08 -27.96 9.42
C LEU A 85 3.25 -28.83 10.68
N GLU A 86 3.81 -28.29 11.76
CA GLU A 86 3.93 -29.00 13.04
C GLU A 86 2.56 -29.40 13.59
N LYS A 87 1.58 -28.48 13.56
CA LYS A 87 0.19 -28.76 13.95
C LYS A 87 -0.42 -29.88 13.11
N ALA A 88 -0.25 -29.85 11.79
CA ALA A 88 -0.78 -30.89 10.90
C ALA A 88 -0.23 -32.28 11.26
N LYS A 89 1.08 -32.37 11.50
CA LYS A 89 1.74 -33.62 11.90
C LYS A 89 1.24 -34.14 13.25
N LEU A 90 1.02 -33.25 14.23
CA LEU A 90 0.45 -33.63 15.54
C LEU A 90 -0.96 -34.22 15.41
N LEU A 91 -1.71 -33.84 14.38
CA LEU A 91 -3.05 -34.31 14.08
C LEU A 91 -3.07 -35.47 13.07
N ASN A 92 -1.90 -36.04 12.71
CA ASN A 92 -1.73 -37.12 11.73
C ASN A 92 -2.15 -36.77 10.29
N TYR A 93 -2.06 -35.49 9.89
CA TYR A 93 -2.19 -35.04 8.50
C TYR A 93 -0.81 -34.81 7.86
N ASN A 94 -0.73 -34.86 6.52
CA ASN A 94 0.55 -34.66 5.80
C ASN A 94 0.96 -33.19 5.73
N ASN A 95 -0.02 -32.28 5.67
CA ASN A 95 0.19 -30.84 5.54
C ASN A 95 -1.01 -30.07 6.12
N TYR A 96 -0.85 -28.76 6.26
CA TYR A 96 -1.89 -27.90 6.88
C TYR A 96 -3.15 -27.71 6.00
N ALA A 97 -3.08 -27.95 4.68
CA ALA A 97 -4.26 -27.82 3.83
C ALA A 97 -5.24 -28.99 4.01
N GLU A 98 -4.79 -30.10 4.60
CA GLU A 98 -5.62 -31.26 4.92
C GLU A 98 -6.29 -31.18 6.31
N VAL A 99 -5.82 -30.28 7.19
CA VAL A 99 -6.30 -30.08 8.57
C VAL A 99 -7.63 -29.35 8.60
#